data_AF-A0A5C9E2K7-F1
#
_entry.id   AF-A0A5C9E2K7-F1
#
_cell.length_a   1.000
_cell.length_b   1.000
_cell.length_c   1.000
_cell.angle_alpha   90.00
_cell.angle_beta   90.00
_cell.angle_gamma   90.00
#
_symmetry.space_group_name_H-M   'P 1'
#
loop_
_entity.id
_entity.type
_entity.pdbx_description
1 polymer ?
#
loop_
_entity_poly.entity_id
_entity_poly.type
_entity_poly.pdbx_seq_one_letter_code
_entity_poly.pdbx_strand_id
1 'polypeptide(L)' 'MRITGTRYTIDKKPNVLEMRHQGRVVAKFEYVGKTLNDLSDEIWEDLKRKGTTVLKGALKDELATLFPGIRVTGPLK' A
#
# COMPACT_ATOMS: atom_id res chain seq x y z
N MET A 1 2.89 6.50 -6.65
CA MET A 1 3.98 5.51 -6.81
C MET A 1 3.48 4.29 -7.57
N ARG A 2 4.28 3.68 -8.45
CA ARG A 2 3.95 2.39 -9.08
C ARG A 2 4.47 1.24 -8.21
N ILE A 3 3.64 0.22 -7.97
CA ILE A 3 4.08 -0.99 -7.26
C ILE A 3 4.95 -1.81 -8.22
N THR A 4 6.21 -2.07 -7.86
CA THR A 4 7.15 -2.78 -8.73
C THR A 4 6.61 -4.16 -9.11
N GLY A 5 6.80 -4.53 -10.38
CA GLY A 5 6.30 -5.80 -10.91
C GLY A 5 4.80 -5.81 -11.20
N THR A 6 4.08 -4.69 -11.04
CA THR A 6 2.64 -4.62 -11.32
C THR A 6 2.25 -3.46 -12.23
N ARG A 7 0.96 -3.45 -12.61
CA ARG A 7 0.30 -2.34 -13.32
C ARG A 7 -0.45 -1.40 -12.35
N TYR A 8 -0.34 -1.64 -11.04
CA TYR A 8 -1.02 -0.85 -10.03
C TYR A 8 -0.13 0.29 -9.55
N THR A 9 -0.77 1.38 -9.18
CA THR A 9 -0.13 2.54 -8.57
C THR A 9 -0.81 2.90 -7.27
N ILE A 10 -0.05 3.18 -6.22
CA ILE A 10 -0.54 3.67 -4.94
C ILE A 10 -0.38 5.18 -4.90
N ASP A 11 -1.45 5.88 -4.51
CA ASP A 11 -1.46 7.32 -4.26
C ASP A 11 -1.81 7.59 -2.79
N LYS A 12 -0.99 8.36 -2.08
CA LYS A 12 -1.23 8.71 -0.67
C LYS A 12 -2.08 9.97 -0.59
N LYS A 13 -3.27 9.83 0.00
CA LYS A 13 -4.15 10.92 0.42
C LYS A 13 -4.08 11.09 1.95
N PRO A 14 -4.61 12.18 2.54
CA PRO A 14 -4.42 12.48 3.96
C PRO A 14 -4.83 11.39 4.97
N ASN A 15 -5.77 10.51 4.62
CA ASN A 15 -6.23 9.42 5.51
C ASN A 15 -6.28 8.05 4.83
N VAL A 16 -6.07 7.99 3.51
CA VAL A 16 -6.26 6.77 2.71
C VAL A 16 -5.16 6.62 1.67
N LEU A 17 -4.81 5.37 1.36
CA LEU A 17 -4.09 5.01 0.16
C LEU A 17 -5.08 4.60 -0.92
N GLU A 18 -5.01 5.25 -2.07
CA GLU A 18 -5.77 4.86 -3.25
C GLU A 18 -4.90 3.97 -4.14
N MET A 19 -5.33 2.72 -4.33
CA MET A 19 -4.75 1.89 -5.37
C MET A 19 -5.47 2.16 -6.68
N ARG A 20 -4.71 2.49 -7.72
CA ARG A 20 -5.20 2.76 -9.06
C ARG A 20 -4.67 1.74 -10.06
N HIS A 21 -5.49 1.40 -11.03
CA HIS A 21 -5.13 0.61 -12.19
C HIS A 21 -5.61 1.35 -13.44
N GLN A 22 -4.70 1.63 -14.38
CA GLN A 22 -5.01 2.39 -15.60
C GLN A 22 -5.76 3.72 -15.32
N GLY A 23 -5.33 4.45 -14.29
CA GLY A 23 -5.91 5.75 -13.92
C GLY A 23 -7.20 5.69 -13.10
N ARG A 24 -7.82 4.51 -12.94
CA ARG A 24 -9.04 4.32 -12.13
C ARG A 24 -8.70 3.82 -10.74
N VAL A 25 -9.36 4.37 -9.72
CA VAL A 25 -9.25 3.86 -8.34
C VAL A 25 -9.95 2.51 -8.26
N VAL A 26 -9.22 1.48 -7.89
CA VAL A 26 -9.70 0.09 -7.78
C VAL A 26 -9.80 -0.40 -6.34
N ALA A 27 -9.11 0.26 -5.40
CA ALA A 27 -9.23 0.02 -3.97
C ALA A 27 -8.81 1.26 -3.18
N LYS A 28 -9.30 1.36 -1.95
CA LYS A 28 -8.93 2.40 -0.98
C LYS A 28 -8.62 1.73 0.35
N PHE A 29 -7.52 2.12 0.97
CA PHE A 29 -7.03 1.55 2.22
C PHE A 29 -6.87 2.66 3.25
N GLU A 30 -7.68 2.64 4.30
CA GLU A 30 -7.50 3.55 5.43
C GLU A 30 -6.24 3.16 6.19
N TYR A 31 -5.32 4.10 6.40
CA TYR A 31 -4.06 3.83 7.08
C TYR A 31 -3.98 4.45 8.47
N VAL A 32 -4.82 5.43 8.81
CA VAL A 32 -4.74 6.14 10.09
C VAL A 32 -4.95 5.15 11.24
N GLY A 33 -3.98 5.09 12.16
CA GLY A 33 -4.02 4.19 13.32
C GLY A 33 -3.60 2.75 13.03
N LYS A 34 -3.38 2.37 11.77
CA LYS A 34 -2.79 1.06 11.40
C LYS A 34 -1.28 1.11 11.42
N THR A 35 -0.62 -0.04 11.50
CA THR A 35 0.82 -0.14 11.27
C THR A 35 1.14 -0.32 9.78
N LEU A 36 2.40 -0.10 9.41
CA LEU A 36 2.87 -0.38 8.05
C LEU A 36 2.69 -1.87 7.68
N ASN A 37 2.83 -2.78 8.66
CA ASN A 37 2.57 -4.20 8.45
C ASN A 37 1.10 -4.43 8.09
N ASP A 38 0.16 -3.95 8.91
CA ASP A 38 -1.28 -4.17 8.67
C ASP A 38 -1.69 -3.65 7.29
N LEU A 39 -1.20 -2.47 6.93
CA LEU A 39 -1.47 -1.86 5.63
C LEU A 39 -0.85 -2.67 4.48
N SER A 40 0.39 -3.15 4.65
CA SER A 40 1.05 -3.97 3.65
C SER A 40 0.35 -5.31 3.44
N ASP A 41 -0.18 -5.91 4.51
CA ASP A 41 -0.92 -7.17 4.48
C ASP A 41 -2.24 -7.00 3.73
N GLU A 42 -2.97 -5.93 4.03
CA GLU A 42 -4.24 -5.61 3.40
C GLU A 42 -4.09 -5.36 1.89
N ILE A 43 -3.09 -4.58 1.49
CA ILE A 43 -2.78 -4.33 0.07
C ILE A 43 -2.31 -5.61 -0.62
N TRP A 44 -1.47 -6.41 0.04
CA TRP A 44 -0.99 -7.67 -0.51
C TRP A 44 -2.12 -8.68 -0.75
N GLU A 45 -3.05 -8.80 0.20
CA GLU A 45 -4.22 -9.66 0.05
C GLU A 45 -5.12 -9.20 -1.10
N ASP A 46 -5.38 -7.89 -1.21
CA ASP A 46 -6.22 -7.35 -2.28
C ASP A 46 -5.59 -7.57 -3.66
N LEU A 47 -4.27 -7.37 -3.79
CA LEU A 47 -3.52 -7.69 -5.01
C LEU A 47 -3.60 -9.18 -5.36
N LYS A 48 -3.43 -10.06 -4.36
CA LYS A 48 -3.53 -11.51 -4.54
C LYS A 48 -4.93 -11.92 -5.01
N ARG A 49 -6.00 -11.35 -4.43
CA ARG A 49 -7.39 -11.59 -4.85
C ARG A 49 -7.65 -11.12 -6.29
N LYS A 50 -6.95 -10.08 -6.75
CA LYS A 50 -6.98 -9.60 -8.14
C LYS A 50 -6.01 -10.36 -9.07
N GLY A 51 -5.46 -11.49 -8.63
CA GLY A 51 -4.56 -12.33 -9.42
C GLY A 51 -3.16 -11.75 -9.62
N THR A 52 -2.75 -10.78 -8.79
CA THR A 52 -1.44 -10.14 -8.86
C THR A 52 -0.57 -10.59 -7.69
N THR A 53 0.50 -11.30 -7.99
CA THR A 53 1.46 -11.76 -6.98
C THR A 53 2.60 -10.75 -6.86
N VAL A 54 2.78 -10.21 -5.65
CA VAL A 54 3.93 -9.37 -5.29
C VAL A 54 4.64 -9.92 -4.07
N LEU A 55 5.94 -9.67 -3.98
CA LEU A 55 6.71 -9.99 -2.78
C LEU A 55 6.32 -9.03 -1.66
N LYS A 56 5.81 -9.57 -0.56
CA LYS A 56 5.33 -8.79 0.59
C LYS A 56 6.41 -7.88 1.18
N GLY A 57 7.66 -8.35 1.26
CA GLY A 57 8.80 -7.55 1.71
C GLY A 57 9.04 -6.33 0.82
N ALA A 58 9.10 -6.52 -0.50
CA ALA A 58 9.26 -5.43 -1.46
C ALA A 58 8.10 -4.43 -1.39
N LEU A 59 6.85 -4.90 -1.28
CA LEU A 59 5.69 -4.02 -1.10
C LEU A 59 5.81 -3.18 0.19
N LYS A 60 6.24 -3.80 1.29
CA LYS A 60 6.42 -3.10 2.56
C LYS A 60 7.51 -2.03 2.47
N ASP A 61 8.65 -2.33 1.84
CA ASP A 61 9.74 -1.37 1.64
C ASP A 61 9.28 -0.20 0.76
N GLU A 62 8.52 -0.46 -0.30
CA GLU A 62 7.91 0.57 -1.13
C GLU A 62 6.93 1.45 -0.33
N LEU A 63 6.02 0.84 0.42
CA LEU A 63 5.06 1.57 1.25
C LEU A 63 5.78 2.40 2.33
N ALA A 64 6.90 1.93 2.88
CA ALA A 64 7.69 2.68 3.86
C ALA A 64 8.14 4.03 3.31
N THR A 65 8.47 4.11 2.01
CA THR A 65 8.87 5.38 1.39
C THR A 65 7.72 6.41 1.29
N LEU A 66 6.46 5.97 1.37
CA LEU A 66 5.28 6.87 1.41
C LEU A 66 5.03 7.43 2.82
N PHE A 67 5.68 6.88 3.84
CA PHE A 67 5.53 7.28 5.25
C PHE A 67 6.90 7.61 5.86
N PRO A 68 7.58 8.67 5.37
CA PRO A 68 8.87 9.06 5.91
C PRO A 68 8.75 9.43 7.39
N GLY A 69 9.64 8.87 8.23
CA GLY A 69 9.71 9.18 9.65
C GLY A 69 8.78 8.38 10.57
N ILE A 70 7.97 7.45 10.03
CA ILE A 70 7.17 6.55 10.87
C ILE A 70 8.01 5.33 11.24
N ARG A 71 8.03 4.96 12.54
CA ARG A 71 8.66 3.72 13.00
C ARG A 71 7.96 2.54 12.35
N VAL A 72 8.69 1.50 11.96
CA VAL A 72 8.15 0.29 11.29
C VAL A 72 6.98 -0.36 12.06
N THR A 73 6.92 -0.16 13.38
CA THR A 73 5.85 -0.65 14.27
C THR A 73 4.96 0.45 14.85
N GLY A 74 5.18 1.71 14.47
CA GLY A 74 4.39 2.85 14.92
C GLY A 74 3.08 3.00 14.13
N PRO A 75 2.05 3.60 14.73
CA PRO A 75 0.81 3.90 14.02
C PRO A 75 1.07 4.94 12.91
N LEU A 76 0.51 4.69 11.74
CA LEU A 76 0.56 5.60 10.61
C LEU A 76 -0.33 6.82 10.88
N LYS A 77 0.19 7.99 10.52
CA LYS A 77 -0.46 9.30 10.63
C LYS A 77 -0.37 10.03 9.29
#